data_AF-A0A520KYV7-F1
#
_entry.id   AF-A0A520KYV7-F1
#
_cell.length_a   1.000
_cell.length_b   1.000
_cell.length_c   1.000
_cell.angle_alpha   90.00
_cell.angle_beta   90.00
_cell.angle_gamma   90.00
#
_symmetry.space_group_name_H-M   'P 1'
#
loop_
_entity.id
_entity.type
_entity.pdbx_description
1 polymer ?
#
loop_
_entity_poly.entity_id
_entity_poly.type
_entity_poly.pdbx_seq_one_letter_code
_entity_poly.pdbx_strand_id
1 'polypeptide(L)' 'MGYAYKSKKVAKPIYITPGNLISVDSAFFVVKHFIRGYKLPEPVREAHIFASEMKDRNP' A
#
# COMPACT_ATOMS: atom_id res chain seq x y z
N MET A 1 -13.82 9.81 -4.97
CA MET A 1 -12.76 10.79 -4.61
C MET A 1 -11.68 10.08 -3.79
N GLY A 2 -10.40 10.43 -3.96
CA GLY A 2 -9.27 9.77 -3.31
C GLY A 2 -7.97 10.60 -3.40
N TYR A 3 -6.86 10.06 -2.88
CA TYR A 3 -5.56 10.75 -2.87
C TYR A 3 -4.55 10.12 -3.82
N ALA A 4 -3.82 10.96 -4.55
CA ALA A 4 -2.56 10.57 -5.18
C ALA A 4 -1.41 10.90 -4.20
N TYR A 5 -0.82 9.86 -3.60
CA TYR A 5 0.19 10.02 -2.56
C TYR A 5 1.59 9.62 -3.05
N LYS A 6 2.53 10.56 -2.99
CA LYS A 6 3.94 10.33 -3.31
C LYS A 6 4.66 9.75 -2.09
N SER A 7 4.54 8.44 -1.88
CA SER A 7 5.11 7.71 -0.72
C SER A 7 6.65 7.63 -0.73
N LYS A 8 7.30 7.71 -1.90
CA LYS A 8 8.76 7.70 -2.07
C LYS A 8 9.19 8.69 -3.14
N LYS A 9 10.25 9.48 -2.87
CA LYS A 9 10.75 10.57 -3.74
C LYS A 9 10.94 10.14 -5.20
N VAL A 10 11.60 9.00 -5.41
CA VAL A 10 11.96 8.47 -6.72
C VAL A 10 10.90 7.59 -7.37
N ALA A 11 9.85 7.19 -6.63
CA ALA A 11 8.83 6.27 -7.14
C ALA A 11 7.61 7.01 -7.72
N LYS A 12 6.86 6.37 -8.61
CA LYS A 12 5.52 6.86 -8.99
C LYS A 12 4.61 6.93 -7.75
N PRO A 13 3.64 7.86 -7.70
CA PRO A 13 2.69 7.92 -6.59
C PRO A 13 1.84 6.64 -6.50
N ILE A 14 1.29 6.39 -5.31
CA ILE A 14 0.24 5.41 -5.08
C ILE A 14 -1.11 6.12 -5.00
N TYR A 15 -2.17 5.46 -5.47
CA TYR A 15 -3.52 6.00 -5.41
C TYR A 15 -4.26 5.34 -4.24
N ILE A 16 -4.80 6.16 -3.36
CA ILE A 16 -5.49 5.73 -2.15
C ILE A 16 -6.95 6.10 -2.30
N THR A 17 -7.81 5.11 -2.23
CA THR A 17 -9.27 5.27 -2.28
C THR A 17 -9.84 4.59 -1.04
N PRO A 18 -10.95 5.11 -0.47
CA PRO A 18 -11.61 4.45 0.63
C PRO A 18 -12.20 3.10 0.18
N GLY A 19 -12.18 2.12 1.08
CA GLY A 19 -12.92 0.87 0.93
C GLY A 19 -14.30 0.97 1.57
N ASN A 20 -14.72 -0.09 2.26
CA ASN A 20 -15.96 -0.12 3.04
C ASN A 20 -15.74 0.47 4.45
N LEU A 21 -16.74 1.19 4.98
CA LEU A 21 -16.78 1.72 6.36
C LEU A 21 -15.56 2.57 6.77
N ILE A 22 -14.95 3.30 5.84
CA ILE A 22 -13.83 4.20 6.10
C ILE A 22 -13.96 5.49 5.29
N SER A 23 -13.64 6.63 5.90
CA SER A 23 -13.59 7.90 5.17
C SER A 23 -12.34 7.99 4.29
N VAL A 24 -12.35 8.88 3.31
CA VAL A 24 -11.20 9.13 2.43
C VAL A 24 -9.97 9.57 3.25
N ASP A 25 -10.18 10.45 4.24
CA ASP A 25 -9.12 10.96 5.11
C ASP A 25 -8.55 9.85 6.00
N SER A 26 -9.40 9.06 6.65
CA SER A 26 -8.96 7.95 7.50
C SER A 26 -8.17 6.92 6.68
N ALA A 27 -8.61 6.60 5.46
CA ALA A 27 -7.87 5.71 4.57
C ALA A 27 -6.47 6.25 4.24
N PHE A 28 -6.36 7.56 3.96
CA PHE A 28 -5.06 8.20 3.75
C PHE A 28 -4.15 8.14 4.97
N PHE A 29 -4.67 8.45 6.17
CA PHE A 29 -3.89 8.40 7.40
C PHE A 29 -3.39 6.99 7.73
N VAL A 30 -4.24 5.97 7.58
CA VAL A 30 -3.87 4.57 7.77
C VAL A 30 -2.74 4.19 6.79
N VAL A 31 -2.91 4.45 5.50
CA VAL A 31 -1.90 4.14 4.50
C VAL A 31 -0.58 4.86 4.77
N LYS A 32 -0.63 6.16 5.10
CA LYS A 32 0.55 6.95 5.45
C LYS A 32 1.26 6.41 6.68
N HIS A 33 0.51 5.98 7.69
CA HIS A 33 1.06 5.39 8.92
C HIS A 33 1.89 4.13 8.64
N PHE A 34 1.60 3.36 7.59
CA PHE A 34 2.34 2.14 7.24
C PHE A 34 3.43 2.33 6.18
N ILE A 35 3.71 3.56 5.73
CA ILE A 35 4.87 3.82 4.86
C ILE A 35 6.16 3.82 5.70
N ARG A 36 7.11 2.98 5.30
CA ARG A 36 8.42 2.80 5.97
C ARG A 36 9.59 2.91 4.97
N GLY A 37 9.63 3.97 4.18
CA GLY A 37 10.70 4.23 3.18
C GLY A 37 10.56 3.47 1.84
N TYR A 38 9.56 2.59 1.72
CA TYR A 38 9.18 1.91 0.48
C TYR A 38 8.03 2.63 -0.24
N LYS A 39 7.79 2.23 -1.50
CA LYS A 39 6.67 2.74 -2.30
C LYS A 39 5.32 2.25 -1.75
N LEU A 40 5.23 0.96 -1.44
CA LEU A 40 4.00 0.33 -0.92
C LEU A 40 4.01 0.33 0.61
N PRO A 41 2.83 0.40 1.26
CA PRO A 41 2.69 0.20 2.70
C PRO A 41 3.24 -1.17 3.12
N GLU A 42 3.77 -1.23 4.33
CA GLU A 42 4.39 -2.44 4.87
C GLU A 42 3.45 -3.67 4.78
N PRO A 43 2.15 -3.61 5.16
CA PRO A 43 1.26 -4.78 5.06
C PRO A 43 1.04 -5.27 3.63
N VAL A 44 0.96 -4.34 2.66
CA VAL A 44 0.78 -4.68 1.23
C VAL A 44 2.05 -5.29 0.67
N ARG A 45 3.22 -4.80 1.11
CA ARG A 45 4.52 -5.32 0.69
C ARG A 45 4.73 -6.74 1.22
N GLU A 46 4.42 -7.01 2.49
CA GLU A 46 4.52 -8.34 3.08
C GLU A 46 3.57 -9.33 2.39
N ALA A 47 2.32 -8.93 2.14
CA ALA A 47 1.39 -9.76 1.38
C ALA A 47 1.91 -10.11 -0.03
N HIS A 48 2.56 -9.16 -0.72
CA HIS A 48 3.15 -9.40 -2.02
C HIS A 48 4.33 -10.40 -1.96
N ILE A 49 5.21 -10.25 -0.98
CA ILE A 49 6.35 -11.16 -0.76
C ILE A 49 5.83 -12.57 -0.51
N PHE A 50 4.90 -12.72 0.44
CA PHE A 50 4.30 -14.01 0.78
C PHE A 50 3.61 -14.68 -0.42
N ALA A 51 2.86 -13.92 -1.22
CA ALA A 51 2.23 -14.43 -2.43
C ALA A 51 3.25 -14.92 -3.47
N SER A 52 4.39 -14.23 -3.60
CA SER A 52 5.49 -14.65 -4.47
C SER A 52 6.12 -15.96 -3.98
N GLU A 53 6.42 -16.05 -2.67
CA GLU A 53 6.99 -17.26 -2.07
C GLU A 53 6.07 -18.47 -2.23
N MET A 54 4.76 -18.29 -2.07
CA MET A 54 3.79 -19.38 -2.27
C MET A 54 3.69 -19.83 -3.71
N LYS A 55 3.82 -18.90 -4.67
CA LYS A 55 3.87 -19.25 -6.09
C LYS A 55 5.10 -20.08 -6.42
N ASP A 56 6.26 -19.71 -5.88
CA ASP A 56 7.52 -20.43 -6.15
C ASP A 56 7.56 -21.81 -5.48
N ARG A 57 6.83 -22.00 -4.38
CA ARG A 57 6.70 -23.29 -3.68
C ARG A 57 5.77 -24.29 -4.37
N ASN A 58 4.86 -23.84 -5.23
CA ASN A 58 3.88 -24.69 -5.89
C ASN A 58 4.11 -24.63 -7.42
N PRO A 59 5.06 -25.45 -7.96
CA PRO A 59 5.40 -25.45 -9.39
C PRO A 59 4.22 -25.90 -10.27
#